data_AF-A0A7J4ZWV8-F1
#
_entry.id   AF-A0A7J4ZWV8-F1
#
_cell.length_a   1.000
_cell.length_b   1.000
_cell.length_c   1.000
_cell.angle_alpha   90.00
_cell.angle_beta   90.00
_cell.angle_gamma   90.00
#
_symmetry.space_group_name_H-M   'P 1'
#
loop_
_entity.id
_entity.type
_entity.pdbx_description
1 polymer ?
#
loop_
_entity_poly.entity_id
_entity_poly.type
_entity_poly.pdbx_seq_one_letter_code
_entity_poly.pdbx_strand_id
1 'polypeptide(L)'
;MTTLLAAVATAALLAGCADAGGLDGDLVDDWAAPPAAGPFTPAAGVCQVADFVDVVTLAAYTPVDCAAPHRVETVHVGAFPAGRPAPPPGGSAELRGAFADCDGRATGHVGADWRAGRLRLAVAVPSGAG
;
A
#
# COMPACT_ATOMS: atom_id res chain seq x y z
N MET A 1 38.37 33.78 21.54
CA MET A 1 36.93 33.48 21.67
C MET A 1 36.47 32.43 20.66
N THR A 2 36.84 32.53 19.39
CA THR A 2 36.45 31.60 18.31
C THR A 2 36.88 30.14 18.51
N THR A 3 38.06 29.90 19.07
CA THR A 3 38.57 28.54 19.38
C THR A 3 37.81 27.86 20.52
N LEU A 4 37.34 28.61 21.51
CA LEU A 4 36.51 28.07 22.59
C LEU A 4 35.12 27.67 22.07
N LEU A 5 34.53 28.50 21.22
CA LEU A 5 33.23 28.22 20.57
C LEU A 5 33.29 26.95 19.70
N ALA A 6 34.37 26.79 18.93
CA ALA A 6 34.57 25.61 18.09
C ALA A 6 34.72 24.33 18.94
N ALA A 7 35.48 24.38 20.05
CA ALA A 7 35.67 23.26 20.96
C ALA A 7 34.39 22.87 21.70
N VAL A 8 33.60 23.85 22.14
CA VAL A 8 32.29 23.60 22.80
C VAL A 8 31.30 23.00 21.80
N ALA A 9 31.27 23.50 20.56
CA ALA A 9 30.39 22.96 19.52
C ALA A 9 30.76 21.51 19.16
N THR A 10 32.05 21.18 19.04
CA THR A 10 32.49 19.80 18.78
C THR A 10 32.20 18.87 19.94
N ALA A 11 32.43 19.31 21.19
CA ALA A 11 32.11 18.51 22.37
C ALA A 11 30.60 18.24 22.51
N ALA A 12 29.76 19.22 22.21
CA ALA A 12 28.30 19.07 22.24
C ALA A 12 27.79 18.10 21.16
N LEU A 13 28.37 18.13 19.97
CA LEU A 13 28.05 17.19 18.88
C LEU A 13 28.46 15.74 19.20
N LEU A 14 29.59 15.54 19.88
CA LEU A 14 30.09 14.21 20.27
C LEU A 14 29.31 13.60 21.44
N ALA A 15 28.81 14.43 22.37
CA ALA A 15 28.00 13.96 23.50
C ALA A 15 26.66 13.34 23.03
N GLY A 16 26.06 13.87 21.96
CA GLY A 16 24.82 13.32 21.38
C GLY A 16 24.96 11.93 20.77
N CYS A 17 26.18 11.45 20.48
CA CYS A 17 26.43 10.07 20.02
C CYS A 17 26.87 9.13 21.14
N ALA A 18 27.19 9.64 22.32
CA ALA A 18 27.68 8.88 23.47
C ALA A 18 26.61 8.69 24.55
N ASP A 19 25.58 9.54 24.57
CA ASP A 19 24.45 9.42 25.49
C ASP A 19 23.41 8.44 24.92
N ALA A 20 23.58 7.17 25.27
CA ALA A 20 22.54 6.15 25.14
C ALA A 20 21.47 6.28 26.25
N GLY A 21 21.45 7.39 27.01
CA GLY A 21 20.49 7.63 28.07
C GLY A 21 19.06 7.70 27.54
N GLY A 22 18.34 6.57 27.70
CA GLY A 22 16.98 6.37 27.20
C GLY A 22 16.86 5.26 26.15
N LEU A 23 17.97 4.67 25.71
CA LEU A 23 18.03 3.42 24.95
C LEU A 23 18.57 2.36 25.92
N ASP A 24 17.72 1.48 26.45
CA ASP A 24 18.15 0.32 27.26
C ASP A 24 19.14 -0.59 26.53
N GLY A 25 19.22 -0.48 25.21
CA GLY A 25 20.05 -1.32 24.35
C GLY A 25 19.46 -2.72 24.17
N ASP A 26 18.25 -2.95 24.67
CA ASP A 26 17.52 -4.19 24.59
C ASP A 26 16.37 -4.04 23.58
N LEU A 27 16.60 -4.56 22.37
CA LEU A 27 15.62 -4.51 21.30
C LEU A 27 14.59 -5.64 21.38
N VAL A 28 14.58 -6.43 22.46
CA VAL A 28 13.76 -7.65 22.54
C VAL A 28 12.80 -7.72 23.73
N ASP A 29 12.85 -6.84 24.72
CA ASP A 29 12.07 -7.00 25.96
C ASP A 29 10.98 -5.92 26.23
N ASP A 30 11.03 -4.75 25.60
CA ASP A 30 10.06 -3.66 25.86
C ASP A 30 9.19 -3.22 24.66
N TRP A 31 9.18 -3.99 23.57
CA TRP A 31 8.36 -3.71 22.38
C TRP A 31 6.99 -4.36 22.48
N ALA A 32 5.93 -3.57 22.28
CA ALA A 32 4.60 -4.13 22.06
C ALA A 32 4.62 -5.07 20.85
N ALA A 33 3.97 -6.22 20.97
CA ALA A 33 3.85 -7.15 19.85
C ALA A 33 3.23 -6.44 18.64
N PRO A 34 3.80 -6.61 17.42
CA PRO A 34 3.20 -6.03 16.23
C PRO A 34 1.80 -6.60 16.02
N PRO A 35 0.89 -5.86 15.37
CA PRO A 35 -0.41 -6.38 15.02
C PRO A 35 -0.26 -7.62 14.13
N ALA A 36 -1.26 -8.50 14.16
CA ALA A 36 -1.30 -9.65 13.26
C ALA A 36 -1.16 -9.19 11.80
N ALA A 37 -0.38 -9.91 11.01
CA ALA A 37 -0.19 -9.61 9.60
C ALA A 37 -1.54 -9.63 8.88
N GLY A 38 -1.86 -8.52 8.22
CA GLY A 38 -3.04 -8.39 7.38
C GLY A 38 -2.74 -8.71 5.91
N PRO A 39 -3.78 -8.87 5.08
CA PRO A 39 -3.60 -8.92 3.64
C PRO A 39 -3.00 -7.60 3.12
N PHE A 40 -2.20 -7.71 2.06
CA PHE A 40 -1.71 -6.55 1.34
C PHE A 40 -2.86 -5.69 0.79
N THR A 41 -2.76 -4.36 0.90
CA THR A 41 -3.72 -3.43 0.33
C THR A 41 -3.02 -2.51 -0.67
N PRO A 42 -3.36 -2.54 -1.97
CA PRO A 42 -2.78 -1.61 -2.95
C PRO A 42 -3.29 -0.19 -2.70
N ALA A 43 -2.57 0.81 -3.21
CA ALA A 43 -3.05 2.18 -3.25
C ALA A 43 -3.87 2.46 -4.52
N ALA A 44 -4.94 3.23 -4.39
CA ALA A 44 -5.68 3.77 -5.53
C ALA A 44 -4.86 4.84 -6.27
N GLY A 45 -5.10 5.01 -7.57
CA GLY A 45 -4.34 5.90 -8.46
C GLY A 45 -2.95 5.39 -8.82
N VAL A 46 -2.66 4.10 -8.56
CA VAL A 46 -1.37 3.50 -8.90
C VAL A 46 -1.46 2.67 -10.16
N CYS A 47 -0.49 2.91 -11.06
CA CYS A 47 -0.36 2.22 -12.34
C CYS A 47 0.69 1.11 -12.30
N GLN A 48 0.49 0.11 -13.15
CA GLN A 48 1.32 -1.10 -13.25
C GLN A 48 1.56 -1.46 -14.73
N VAL A 49 2.77 -1.92 -15.04
CA VAL A 49 3.14 -2.37 -16.40
C VAL A 49 2.66 -3.80 -16.67
N ALA A 50 2.60 -4.64 -15.64
CA ALA A 50 2.13 -6.02 -15.77
C ALA A 50 0.66 -6.07 -16.22
N ASP A 51 0.29 -7.16 -16.90
CA ASP A 51 -1.11 -7.44 -17.23
C ASP A 51 -1.92 -7.73 -15.94
N PHE A 52 -3.24 -7.58 -16.05
CA PHE A 52 -4.16 -7.82 -14.94
C PHE A 52 -4.11 -9.28 -14.46
N VAL A 53 -4.21 -9.47 -13.14
CA VAL A 53 -4.37 -10.76 -12.45
C VAL A 53 -5.48 -10.66 -11.41
N ASP A 54 -6.27 -11.71 -11.25
CA ASP A 54 -7.40 -11.73 -10.28
C ASP A 54 -6.93 -11.76 -8.82
N VAL A 55 -5.71 -12.25 -8.56
CA VAL A 55 -5.11 -12.32 -7.22
C VAL A 55 -3.80 -11.54 -7.21
N VAL A 56 -3.75 -10.44 -6.46
CA VAL A 56 -2.59 -9.54 -6.40
C VAL A 56 -1.75 -9.85 -5.17
N THR A 57 -0.48 -10.17 -5.38
CA THR A 57 0.51 -10.35 -4.30
C THR A 57 1.29 -9.06 -4.08
N LEU A 58 1.81 -8.86 -2.86
CA LEU A 58 2.72 -7.73 -2.58
C LEU A 58 3.96 -7.77 -3.49
N ALA A 59 4.51 -8.96 -3.74
CA ALA A 59 5.70 -9.13 -4.59
C ALA A 59 5.45 -8.74 -6.07
N ALA A 60 4.22 -8.90 -6.57
CA ALA A 60 3.85 -8.51 -7.92
C ALA A 60 3.49 -7.01 -8.04
N TYR A 61 3.28 -6.32 -6.92
CA TYR A 61 2.94 -4.90 -6.89
C TYR A 61 4.18 -4.06 -7.17
N THR A 62 4.34 -3.63 -8.42
CA THR A 62 5.50 -2.89 -8.93
C THR A 62 5.06 -1.55 -9.55
N PRO A 63 4.70 -0.55 -8.70
CA PRO A 63 4.17 0.74 -9.16
C PRO A 63 5.07 1.43 -10.19
N VAL A 64 4.43 2.03 -11.19
CA VAL A 64 5.06 2.97 -12.13
C VAL A 64 4.33 4.29 -12.13
N ASP A 65 4.99 5.34 -12.63
CA ASP A 65 4.33 6.61 -12.94
C ASP A 65 3.22 6.37 -13.96
N CYS A 66 2.01 6.87 -13.68
CA CYS A 66 0.87 6.75 -14.60
C CYS A 66 1.06 7.54 -15.90
N ALA A 67 1.98 8.51 -15.96
CA ALA A 67 2.38 9.16 -17.21
C ALA A 67 3.25 8.24 -18.10
N ALA A 68 3.84 7.19 -17.54
CA ALA A 68 4.56 6.19 -18.31
C ALA A 68 3.60 5.16 -18.94
N PRO A 69 4.01 4.46 -20.02
CA PRO A 69 3.23 3.37 -20.58
C PRO A 69 2.91 2.30 -19.51
N HIS A 70 1.63 2.07 -19.25
CA HIS A 70 1.15 1.10 -18.28
C HIS A 70 -0.08 0.36 -18.84
N ARG A 71 -0.47 -0.73 -18.17
CA ARG A 71 -1.56 -1.61 -18.63
C ARG A 71 -2.75 -1.63 -17.67
N VAL A 72 -2.48 -1.43 -16.39
CA VAL A 72 -3.47 -1.49 -15.32
C VAL A 72 -3.31 -0.28 -14.42
N GLU A 73 -4.43 0.31 -14.03
CA GLU A 73 -4.51 1.32 -12.98
C GLU A 73 -5.49 0.86 -11.90
N THR A 74 -5.09 1.01 -10.64
CA THR A 74 -5.97 0.74 -9.49
C THR A 74 -6.86 1.96 -9.26
N VAL A 75 -8.03 2.04 -9.88
CA VAL A 75 -8.91 3.21 -9.76
C VAL A 75 -9.63 3.32 -8.41
N HIS A 76 -9.89 2.19 -7.75
CA HIS A 76 -10.59 2.13 -6.48
C HIS A 76 -10.11 0.93 -5.64
N VAL A 77 -10.10 1.11 -4.32
CA VAL A 77 -9.82 0.07 -3.33
C VAL A 77 -10.94 0.09 -2.30
N GLY A 78 -11.69 -1.00 -2.25
CA GLY A 78 -12.79 -1.21 -1.30
C GLY A 78 -12.46 -2.29 -0.28
N ALA A 79 -13.36 -2.49 0.67
CA ALA A 79 -13.27 -3.56 1.66
C ALA A 79 -14.53 -4.43 1.61
N PHE A 80 -14.35 -5.75 1.67
CA PHE A 80 -15.45 -6.65 1.97
C PHE A 80 -15.85 -6.52 3.46
N PRO A 81 -17.08 -6.92 3.83
CA PRO A 81 -17.48 -6.93 5.23
C PRO A 81 -16.48 -7.67 6.12
N ALA A 82 -16.22 -7.12 7.30
CA ALA A 82 -15.27 -7.66 8.26
C ALA A 82 -15.64 -9.10 8.69
N GLY A 83 -14.65 -9.85 9.18
CA GLY A 83 -14.85 -11.18 9.75
C GLY A 83 -14.89 -12.33 8.73
N ARG A 84 -14.46 -12.11 7.48
CA ARG A 84 -14.27 -13.21 6.52
C ARG A 84 -12.85 -13.76 6.58
N PRO A 85 -12.68 -15.09 6.67
CA PRO A 85 -11.36 -15.72 6.74
C PRO A 85 -10.68 -15.84 5.36
N ALA A 86 -11.42 -15.66 4.26
CA ALA A 86 -10.90 -15.79 2.90
C ALA A 86 -11.60 -14.82 1.93
N PRO A 87 -10.94 -14.43 0.83
CA PRO A 87 -11.57 -13.67 -0.25
C PRO A 87 -12.81 -14.40 -0.81
N PRO A 88 -13.83 -13.68 -1.30
CA PRO A 88 -14.98 -14.32 -1.92
C PRO A 88 -14.55 -15.12 -3.17
N PRO A 89 -15.15 -16.29 -3.41
CA PRO A 89 -14.80 -17.10 -4.58
C PRO A 89 -15.18 -16.39 -5.88
N GLY A 90 -14.48 -16.74 -6.96
CA GLY A 90 -14.77 -16.26 -8.31
C GLY A 90 -16.24 -16.47 -8.69
N GLY A 91 -16.86 -15.47 -9.30
CA GLY A 91 -18.26 -15.53 -9.71
C GLY A 91 -19.29 -15.48 -8.56
N SER A 92 -18.86 -15.21 -7.32
CA SER A 92 -19.76 -15.01 -6.17
C SER A 92 -20.66 -13.76 -6.31
N ALA A 93 -21.73 -13.72 -5.51
CA ALA A 93 -22.60 -12.53 -5.45
C ALA A 93 -21.84 -11.32 -4.89
N GLU A 94 -20.93 -11.56 -3.97
CA GLU A 94 -20.06 -10.58 -3.34
C GLU A 94 -19.12 -9.94 -4.36
N LEU A 95 -18.47 -10.73 -5.24
CA LEU A 95 -17.63 -10.16 -6.31
C LEU A 95 -18.46 -9.41 -7.36
N ARG A 96 -19.69 -9.87 -7.66
CA ARG A 96 -20.60 -9.09 -8.54
C ARG A 96 -20.98 -7.75 -7.91
N GLY A 97 -21.23 -7.72 -6.60
CA GLY A 97 -21.48 -6.49 -5.86
C GLY A 97 -20.27 -5.54 -5.87
N ALA A 98 -19.07 -6.08 -5.64
CA ALA A 98 -17.83 -5.30 -5.74
C ALA A 98 -17.61 -4.76 -7.16
N PHE A 99 -17.89 -5.55 -8.19
CA PHE A 99 -17.81 -5.10 -9.58
C PHE A 99 -18.77 -3.94 -9.84
N ALA A 100 -20.01 -4.01 -9.34
CA ALA A 100 -20.98 -2.93 -9.51
C ALA A 100 -20.55 -1.61 -8.84
N ASP A 101 -19.92 -1.66 -7.66
CA ASP A 101 -19.33 -0.47 -7.03
C ASP A 101 -18.15 0.06 -7.85
N CYS A 102 -17.20 -0.82 -8.22
CA CYS A 102 -16.06 -0.45 -9.06
C CYS A 102 -16.48 0.13 -10.41
N ASP A 103 -17.59 -0.32 -11.01
CA ASP A 103 -18.13 0.18 -12.27
C ASP A 103 -18.52 1.66 -12.17
N GLY A 104 -19.22 2.04 -11.10
CA GLY A 104 -19.56 3.43 -10.81
C GLY A 104 -18.31 4.29 -10.55
N ARG A 105 -17.37 3.77 -9.75
CA ARG A 105 -16.10 4.46 -9.43
C ARG A 105 -15.24 4.68 -10.67
N ALA A 106 -15.11 3.67 -11.53
CA ALA A 106 -14.35 3.76 -12.77
C ALA A 106 -14.98 4.75 -13.75
N THR A 107 -16.31 4.75 -13.88
CA THR A 107 -17.04 5.73 -14.70
C THR A 107 -16.78 7.16 -14.22
N GLY A 108 -16.82 7.40 -12.91
CA GLY A 108 -16.49 8.71 -12.32
C GLY A 108 -15.03 9.11 -12.53
N HIS A 109 -14.10 8.17 -12.40
CA HIS A 109 -12.66 8.40 -12.60
C HIS A 109 -12.32 8.75 -14.05
N VAL A 110 -12.88 8.00 -15.02
CA VAL A 110 -12.69 8.24 -16.46
C VAL A 110 -13.46 9.49 -16.92
N GLY A 111 -14.53 9.87 -16.21
CA GLY A 111 -15.41 10.98 -16.58
C GLY A 111 -16.41 10.64 -17.70
N ALA A 112 -16.49 9.36 -18.11
CA ALA A 112 -17.38 8.85 -19.15
C ALA A 112 -17.56 7.32 -18.97
N ASP A 113 -18.43 6.72 -19.80
CA ASP A 113 -18.55 5.26 -19.85
C ASP A 113 -17.24 4.64 -20.36
N TRP A 114 -16.54 3.95 -19.46
CA TRP A 114 -15.27 3.29 -19.76
C TRP A 114 -15.40 2.22 -20.86
N ARG A 115 -16.59 1.62 -21.03
CA ARG A 115 -16.84 0.61 -22.10
C ARG A 115 -16.74 1.21 -23.49
N ALA A 116 -17.03 2.52 -23.63
CA ALA A 116 -16.86 3.23 -24.89
C ALA A 116 -15.37 3.49 -25.21
N GLY A 117 -14.48 3.46 -24.21
CA GLY A 117 -13.09 3.88 -24.29
C GLY A 117 -12.04 2.82 -24.66
N ARG A 118 -12.44 1.63 -25.16
CA ARG A 118 -11.54 0.45 -25.26
C ARG A 118 -10.85 0.07 -23.93
N LEU A 119 -11.45 0.44 -22.80
CA LEU A 119 -11.01 0.02 -21.47
C LEU A 119 -11.71 -1.28 -21.06
N ARG A 120 -11.07 -2.03 -20.16
CA ARG A 120 -11.69 -3.15 -19.45
C ARG A 120 -11.59 -2.90 -17.95
N LEU A 121 -12.68 -3.18 -17.25
CA LEU A 121 -12.73 -3.19 -15.79
C LEU A 121 -12.74 -4.63 -15.30
N ALA A 122 -11.97 -4.91 -14.25
CA ALA A 122 -12.00 -6.16 -13.51
C ALA A 122 -11.74 -5.88 -12.02
N VAL A 123 -12.17 -6.80 -11.16
CA VAL A 123 -11.94 -6.72 -9.70
C VAL A 123 -10.87 -7.74 -9.34
N ALA A 124 -9.77 -7.28 -8.76
CA ALA A 124 -8.77 -8.16 -8.17
C ALA A 124 -8.95 -8.21 -6.64
N VAL A 125 -8.56 -9.33 -6.04
CA VAL A 125 -8.47 -9.49 -4.59
C VAL A 125 -6.99 -9.66 -4.20
N PRO A 126 -6.55 -9.13 -3.04
CA PRO A 126 -5.20 -9.37 -2.59
C PRO A 126 -5.03 -10.84 -2.19
N SER A 127 -3.78 -11.33 -2.27
CA SER A 127 -3.41 -12.59 -1.64
C SER A 127 -3.69 -12.55 -0.13
N GLY A 128 -3.76 -13.72 0.50
CA GLY A 128 -3.84 -13.81 1.96
C GLY A 128 -2.67 -13.14 2.67
N ALA A 129 -2.75 -13.05 3.99
CA ALA A 129 -1.64 -12.59 4.82
C ALA A 129 -0.38 -13.42 4.51
N GLY A 130 0.77 -12.73 4.39
CA GLY A 130 2.08 -13.34 4.18
C GLY A 130 2.78 -13.69 5.49
#